data_AF-A0A2H9NCB3-F1
#
_entry.id   AF-A0A2H9NCB3-F1
#
_cell.length_a   1.000
_cell.length_b   1.000
_cell.length_c   1.000
_cell.angle_alpha   90.00
_cell.angle_beta   90.00
_cell.angle_gamma   90.00
#
_symmetry.space_group_name_H-M   'P 1'
#
loop_
_entity.id
_entity.type
_entity.pdbx_description
1 polymer ?
#
loop_
_entity_poly.entity_id
_entity_poly.type
_entity_poly.pdbx_seq_one_letter_code
_entity_poly.pdbx_strand_id
1 'polypeptide(L)'
;MKTKNKVMTTKRGNENFGNGNVLNFVLAGLFAVVLVFLARGNVFAYSNLGGGVCECDSCSDCTNALNDNANCSCTAKLNKSITDIQGTCIDDPENFTNKTFDCQGNVIKGYPYYFANYAIHTRDKQNNTIKNCVITQFYGGIYLYSFSNNTLTNNTTNNNVSYGIYGIYLYSFSNNTITSNTTNNNGGNYGGISLEHSSNNALVNNTANSNNWMGINLESDSSNNTLTNNTANSNIFGIYLEQSINNILRNNTFANNRFNFNIYESEISHYYQDIDKSNIVNNKPIYYLKDCAKSEINESSDDEFVALISCDNITLKNLNLTRNSHGILLVHTTNSRILNNTVNSNYEGRIYLYLCVNNTMSNNIANLNIFGISLDSSSNNNTLTNNTANSNMGSGRIMLRHSSNNTLTNNTADNNRHDGIHFLWGSNFNEILNNKISNNKNGITLSNCDHPGIGCFERNTNNTIQGNEILNNTVGIFSNASNSTINSNYVCGNTQLDFDLGDWLSSVGDNNYCGNAGGWNDANTIGCQNTGKATSIFDLVEMLEYLNREKNLSYLSYCDLDNDNNVNLPDAFALIDKIVREG
;
A
#
# COMPACT_ATOMS: atom_id res chain seq x y z
N MET A 1 19.17 48.92 58.37
CA MET A 1 19.96 50.03 58.92
C MET A 1 21.35 50.02 58.30
N LYS A 2 21.82 51.20 57.86
CA LYS A 2 23.22 51.61 57.56
C LYS A 2 24.23 50.95 58.54
N THR A 3 25.51 50.67 58.29
CA THR A 3 26.53 51.23 57.37
C THR A 3 27.86 50.47 57.58
N LYS A 4 28.64 50.32 56.48
CA LYS A 4 30.10 50.50 56.29
C LYS A 4 31.15 50.32 57.42
N ASN A 5 32.24 49.66 56.96
CA ASN A 5 33.68 49.96 57.12
C ASN A 5 34.46 49.44 58.35
N LYS A 6 35.49 48.61 58.09
CA LYS A 6 36.90 49.01 58.27
C LYS A 6 37.89 48.02 57.64
N VAL A 7 38.87 48.57 56.91
CA VAL A 7 40.10 47.91 56.44
C VAL A 7 41.11 47.85 57.59
N MET A 8 41.88 46.76 57.70
CA MET A 8 43.19 46.76 58.37
C MET A 8 44.15 45.79 57.68
N THR A 9 45.37 46.29 57.47
CA THR A 9 46.56 45.69 56.85
C THR A 9 47.30 44.75 57.80
N THR A 10 48.11 43.83 57.25
CA THR A 10 49.39 43.23 57.75
C THR A 10 49.65 41.93 56.95
N LYS A 11 50.85 41.43 56.62
CA LYS A 11 52.28 41.79 56.67
C LYS A 11 52.96 40.72 55.77
N ARG A 12 53.97 41.09 54.98
CA ARG A 12 54.84 40.14 54.26
C ARG A 12 55.74 39.40 55.26
N GLY A 13 55.81 38.08 55.14
CA GLY A 13 56.87 37.24 55.69
C GLY A 13 57.61 36.55 54.55
N ASN A 14 58.91 36.82 54.43
CA ASN A 14 59.87 36.10 53.60
C ASN A 14 60.58 35.10 54.50
N GLU A 15 60.47 33.80 54.24
CA GLU A 15 61.35 32.80 54.82
C GLU A 15 61.87 31.84 53.74
N ASN A 16 63.17 32.00 53.46
CA ASN A 16 64.21 31.00 53.14
C ASN A 16 63.80 29.66 52.50
N PHE A 17 64.12 29.50 51.21
CA PHE A 17 64.32 28.20 50.58
C PHE A 17 65.73 27.66 50.89
N GLY A 18 65.80 26.47 51.50
CA GLY A 18 67.05 25.74 51.74
C GLY A 18 67.59 25.05 50.50
N ASN A 19 68.93 24.94 50.43
CA ASN A 19 69.71 24.25 49.40
C ASN A 19 69.51 22.72 49.44
N GLY A 20 68.33 22.25 49.01
CA GLY A 20 68.03 20.84 48.79
C GLY A 20 67.85 20.54 47.30
N ASN A 21 68.86 19.92 46.68
CA ASN A 21 68.89 19.28 45.36
C ASN A 21 67.77 19.67 44.37
N VAL A 22 67.88 20.88 43.81
CA VAL A 22 67.19 21.27 42.57
C VAL A 22 67.47 20.23 41.47
N LEU A 23 68.66 19.61 41.47
CA LEU A 23 69.03 18.56 40.54
C LEU A 23 68.16 17.28 40.67
N ASN A 24 67.76 16.88 41.88
CA ASN A 24 66.89 15.71 42.07
C ASN A 24 65.44 16.01 41.70
N PHE A 25 64.96 17.24 41.90
CA PHE A 25 63.63 17.66 41.44
C PHE A 25 63.58 17.81 39.91
N VAL A 26 64.65 18.31 39.30
CA VAL A 26 64.77 18.39 37.84
C VAL A 26 64.93 17.01 37.22
N LEU A 27 65.70 16.09 37.83
CA LEU A 27 65.81 14.70 37.36
C LEU A 27 64.52 13.90 37.56
N ALA A 28 63.80 14.08 38.68
CA ALA A 28 62.50 13.45 38.89
C ALA A 28 61.44 14.03 37.94
N GLY A 29 61.48 15.34 37.67
CA GLY A 29 60.67 16.00 36.66
C GLY A 29 61.00 15.52 35.24
N LEU A 30 62.29 15.37 34.89
CA LEU A 30 62.71 14.82 33.61
C LEU A 30 62.34 13.34 33.49
N PHE A 31 62.47 12.54 34.55
CA PHE A 31 62.05 11.13 34.56
C PHE A 31 60.52 11.00 34.42
N ALA A 32 59.74 11.86 35.07
CA ALA A 32 58.28 11.88 34.93
C ALA A 32 57.86 12.33 33.53
N VAL A 33 58.54 13.33 32.95
CA VAL A 33 58.30 13.77 31.57
C VAL A 33 58.72 12.69 30.57
N VAL A 34 59.88 12.04 30.76
CA VAL A 34 60.34 10.91 29.94
C VAL A 34 59.43 9.70 30.10
N LEU A 35 58.87 9.41 31.29
CA LEU A 35 57.85 8.37 31.47
C LEU A 35 56.53 8.74 30.78
N VAL A 36 56.12 10.01 30.77
CA VAL A 36 54.97 10.47 29.98
C VAL A 36 55.25 10.39 28.48
N PHE A 37 56.48 10.60 28.02
CA PHE A 37 56.88 10.45 26.61
C PHE A 37 57.17 8.98 26.19
N LEU A 38 57.60 8.11 27.11
CA LEU A 38 57.78 6.68 26.87
C LEU A 38 56.45 5.91 27.01
N ALA A 39 55.51 6.43 27.80
CA ALA A 39 54.10 5.98 27.81
C ALA A 39 53.30 6.52 26.61
N ARG A 40 53.87 7.41 25.79
CA ARG A 40 53.39 7.72 24.43
C ARG A 40 53.92 6.71 23.41
N GLY A 41 53.89 5.40 23.74
CA GLY A 41 53.52 4.48 22.67
C GLY A 41 52.17 4.95 22.15
N ASN A 42 52.00 5.11 20.83
CA ASN A 42 50.76 5.60 20.23
C ASN A 42 49.56 5.00 20.95
N VAL A 43 48.90 5.77 21.83
CA VAL A 43 47.68 5.31 22.48
C VAL A 43 46.62 5.49 21.41
N PHE A 44 46.51 4.48 20.55
CA PHE A 44 45.43 4.40 19.59
C PHE A 44 44.11 4.46 20.37
N ALA A 45 43.10 5.10 19.80
CA ALA A 45 41.76 5.16 20.36
C ALA A 45 41.12 3.76 20.50
N TYR A 46 41.72 2.74 19.88
CA TYR A 46 41.28 1.36 19.84
C TYR A 46 42.46 0.43 20.20
N SER A 47 42.19 -0.83 20.49
CA SER A 47 43.23 -1.86 20.72
C SER A 47 43.64 -2.50 19.39
N ASN A 48 44.93 -2.46 19.04
CA ASN A 48 45.48 -3.14 17.86
C ASN A 48 45.86 -4.59 18.23
N LEU A 49 45.20 -5.57 17.63
CA LEU A 49 45.44 -7.00 17.86
C LEU A 49 46.47 -7.60 16.88
N GLY A 50 46.98 -6.82 15.94
CA GLY A 50 47.85 -7.27 14.86
C GLY A 50 47.06 -7.84 13.67
N GLY A 51 47.75 -8.00 12.54
CA GLY A 51 47.17 -8.57 11.32
C GLY A 51 46.03 -7.74 10.70
N GLY A 52 45.99 -6.43 10.95
CA GLY A 52 44.94 -5.54 10.46
C GLY A 52 43.63 -5.60 11.28
N VAL A 53 43.64 -6.25 12.44
CA VAL A 53 42.46 -6.42 13.31
C VAL A 53 42.57 -5.52 14.54
N CYS A 54 41.48 -4.82 14.84
CA CYS A 54 41.38 -3.92 15.98
C CYS A 54 40.11 -4.16 16.78
N GLU A 55 40.14 -3.80 18.07
CA GLU A 55 38.99 -3.78 18.96
C GLU A 55 38.68 -2.36 19.42
N CYS A 56 37.39 -2.02 19.41
CA CYS A 56 36.85 -0.76 19.91
C CYS A 56 35.73 -1.01 20.91
N ASP A 57 35.50 -0.06 21.83
CA ASP A 57 34.48 -0.15 22.88
C ASP A 57 33.58 1.10 22.97
N SER A 58 33.76 2.07 22.07
CA SER A 58 32.92 3.25 21.90
C SER A 58 32.70 3.59 20.42
N CYS A 59 31.67 4.39 20.11
CA CYS A 59 31.37 4.83 18.74
C CYS A 59 32.54 5.57 18.10
N SER A 60 33.22 6.43 18.88
CA SER A 60 34.40 7.17 18.45
C SER A 60 35.56 6.22 18.14
N ASP A 61 35.80 5.24 19.02
CA ASP A 61 36.92 4.31 18.87
C ASP A 61 36.73 3.38 17.68
N CYS A 62 35.49 2.94 17.45
CA CYS A 62 35.15 2.15 16.27
C CYS A 62 35.29 2.98 14.99
N THR A 63 34.85 4.23 14.99
CA THR A 63 35.03 5.14 13.85
C THR A 63 36.51 5.36 13.56
N ASN A 64 37.34 5.56 14.60
CA ASN A 64 38.79 5.70 14.47
C ASN A 64 39.45 4.42 13.92
N ALA A 65 39.02 3.24 14.40
CA ALA A 65 39.51 1.97 13.89
C ALA A 65 39.13 1.76 12.41
N LEU A 66 37.89 2.06 12.03
CA LEU A 66 37.45 1.97 10.63
C LEU A 66 38.22 2.94 9.73
N ASN A 67 38.64 4.09 10.26
CA ASN A 67 39.45 5.07 9.54
C ASN A 67 40.95 4.73 9.42
N ASP A 68 41.48 3.78 10.20
CA ASP A 68 42.91 3.46 10.22
C ASP A 68 43.25 2.34 9.22
N ASN A 69 43.88 2.69 8.10
CA ASN A 69 44.34 1.72 7.08
C ASN A 69 45.70 1.08 7.37
N ALA A 70 46.44 1.56 8.38
CA ALA A 70 47.76 1.03 8.71
C ALA A 70 47.65 -0.11 9.74
N ASN A 71 46.84 0.09 10.77
CA ASN A 71 46.72 -0.81 11.91
C ASN A 71 45.42 -1.64 11.87
N CYS A 72 44.34 -1.07 11.35
CA CYS A 72 43.00 -1.67 11.30
C CYS A 72 42.54 -1.86 9.84
N SER A 73 43.44 -2.41 9.01
CA SER A 73 43.22 -2.56 7.58
C SER A 73 42.18 -3.61 7.20
N CYS A 74 41.80 -4.51 8.12
CA CYS A 74 40.93 -5.66 7.83
C CYS A 74 39.63 -5.65 8.63
N THR A 75 39.70 -5.56 9.96
CA THR A 75 38.51 -5.73 10.80
C THR A 75 38.55 -4.83 12.03
N ALA A 76 37.49 -4.06 12.23
CA ALA A 76 37.19 -3.42 13.51
C ALA A 76 36.13 -4.25 14.24
N LYS A 77 36.44 -4.66 15.47
CA LYS A 77 35.58 -5.48 16.32
C LYS A 77 35.02 -4.65 17.46
N LEU A 78 33.70 -4.65 17.63
CA LEU A 78 33.10 -4.10 18.85
C LEU A 78 33.20 -5.15 19.96
N ASN A 79 34.01 -4.88 20.98
CA ASN A 79 34.23 -5.85 22.08
C ASN A 79 33.28 -5.62 23.27
N LYS A 80 32.48 -4.55 23.24
CA LYS A 80 31.55 -4.17 24.32
C LYS A 80 30.30 -3.47 23.77
N SER A 81 29.15 -3.73 24.38
CA SER A 81 27.91 -3.03 24.05
C SER A 81 27.98 -1.52 24.39
N ILE A 82 27.49 -0.68 23.48
CA ILE A 82 27.46 0.78 23.61
C ILE A 82 25.99 1.21 23.75
N THR A 83 25.67 2.00 24.78
CA THR A 83 24.29 2.38 25.11
C THR A 83 24.09 3.88 25.20
N ASP A 84 22.82 4.30 25.12
CA ASP A 84 22.33 5.66 25.35
C ASP A 84 22.99 6.68 24.42
N ILE A 85 23.22 6.27 23.18
CA ILE A 85 23.89 7.07 22.16
C ILE A 85 22.98 8.23 21.75
N GLN A 86 23.51 9.44 21.90
CA GLN A 86 22.95 10.67 21.34
C GLN A 86 23.67 10.95 20.02
N GLY A 87 22.94 10.96 18.90
CA GLY A 87 23.53 11.11 17.58
C GLY A 87 23.69 9.79 16.83
N THR A 88 24.42 9.84 15.73
CA THR A 88 24.83 8.67 14.96
C THR A 88 26.04 8.00 15.61
N CYS A 89 26.09 6.67 15.67
CA CYS A 89 27.24 5.96 16.28
C CYS A 89 28.40 5.82 15.30
N ILE A 90 28.22 5.03 14.23
CA ILE A 90 29.19 4.95 13.15
C ILE A 90 28.71 5.90 12.06
N ASP A 91 29.36 7.05 11.94
CA ASP A 91 28.98 8.10 10.99
C ASP A 91 30.06 8.29 9.92
N ASP A 92 29.80 7.72 8.76
CA ASP A 92 30.56 7.87 7.51
C ASP A 92 32.09 7.88 7.66
N PRO A 93 32.73 6.83 8.21
CA PRO A 93 34.17 6.81 8.37
C PRO A 93 34.84 6.88 6.99
N GLU A 94 35.63 7.93 6.76
CA GLU A 94 36.33 8.25 5.50
C GLU A 94 36.94 7.03 4.81
N ASN A 95 37.69 6.20 5.56
CA ASN A 95 38.45 5.06 5.01
C ASN A 95 37.77 3.70 5.16
N PHE A 96 36.44 3.67 5.37
CA PHE A 96 35.72 2.40 5.45
C PHE A 96 35.49 1.80 4.06
N THR A 97 36.51 1.12 3.52
CA THR A 97 36.45 0.41 2.24
C THR A 97 37.33 -0.83 2.32
N ASN A 98 36.85 -1.96 1.80
CA ASN A 98 37.49 -3.27 1.94
C ASN A 98 37.67 -3.73 3.41
N LYS A 99 36.75 -3.34 4.31
CA LYS A 99 36.86 -3.63 5.75
C LYS A 99 35.64 -4.33 6.31
N THR A 100 35.85 -5.00 7.44
CA THR A 100 34.75 -5.57 8.24
C THR A 100 34.53 -4.76 9.51
N PHE A 101 33.28 -4.38 9.77
CA PHE A 101 32.82 -4.00 11.09
C PHE A 101 32.04 -5.19 11.71
N ASP A 102 32.64 -5.83 12.71
CA ASP A 102 32.07 -6.99 13.40
C ASP A 102 31.66 -6.61 14.81
N CYS A 103 30.36 -6.53 15.07
CA CYS A 103 29.88 -6.16 16.39
C CYS A 103 29.97 -7.31 17.41
N GLN A 104 30.32 -8.53 16.99
CA GLN A 104 30.45 -9.72 17.85
C GLN A 104 29.20 -10.03 18.72
N GLY A 105 28.01 -9.63 18.27
CA GLY A 105 26.76 -9.78 19.02
C GLY A 105 26.50 -8.68 20.05
N ASN A 106 27.38 -7.67 20.14
CA ASN A 106 27.18 -6.54 21.05
C ASN A 106 26.06 -5.61 20.59
N VAL A 107 25.44 -4.96 21.58
CA VAL A 107 24.34 -4.03 21.38
C VAL A 107 24.89 -2.63 21.08
N ILE A 108 24.36 -1.99 20.05
CA ILE A 108 24.46 -0.55 19.81
C ILE A 108 23.06 0.02 20.06
N LYS A 109 22.90 0.76 21.16
CA LYS A 109 21.59 1.26 21.61
C LYS A 109 21.56 2.79 21.59
N GLY A 110 20.63 3.33 20.82
CA GLY A 110 20.39 4.76 20.70
C GLY A 110 19.51 5.31 21.82
N TYR A 111 19.18 6.60 21.71
CA TYR A 111 18.25 7.28 22.61
C TYR A 111 16.93 7.61 21.87
N PRO A 112 15.75 7.18 22.37
CA PRO A 112 14.50 7.14 21.59
C PRO A 112 13.86 8.50 21.25
N TYR A 113 14.42 9.61 21.74
CA TYR A 113 13.79 10.95 21.64
C TYR A 113 14.48 11.93 20.68
N TYR A 114 15.56 11.52 20.00
CA TYR A 114 16.26 12.38 19.05
C TYR A 114 15.92 12.01 17.60
N PHE A 115 15.47 13.00 16.83
CA PHE A 115 15.20 12.87 15.40
C PHE A 115 16.51 12.82 14.59
N ALA A 116 16.55 12.01 13.53
CA ALA A 116 17.64 11.90 12.55
C ALA A 116 18.96 11.20 12.97
N ASN A 117 18.90 10.21 13.89
CA ASN A 117 20.09 9.46 14.34
C ASN A 117 20.13 8.02 13.81
N TYR A 118 21.28 7.59 13.28
CA TYR A 118 21.49 6.24 12.75
C TYR A 118 22.45 5.42 13.62
N ALA A 119 22.29 4.10 13.73
CA ALA A 119 23.32 3.30 14.41
C ALA A 119 24.56 3.21 13.53
N ILE A 120 24.37 2.88 12.25
CA ILE A 120 25.43 2.81 11.26
C ILE A 120 24.96 3.59 10.02
N HIS A 121 25.68 4.66 9.70
CA HIS A 121 25.46 5.51 8.54
C HIS A 121 26.75 5.62 7.74
N THR A 122 26.69 5.45 6.43
CA THR A 122 27.89 5.54 5.55
C THR A 122 27.53 6.16 4.20
N ARG A 123 28.51 6.76 3.49
CA ARG A 123 28.36 7.35 2.15
C ARG A 123 29.53 7.00 1.20
N ASP A 124 29.20 6.58 -0.03
CA ASP A 124 30.13 6.14 -1.09
C ASP A 124 31.21 5.11 -0.67
N LYS A 125 30.86 4.13 0.19
CA LYS A 125 31.74 3.07 0.71
C LYS A 125 31.54 1.71 0.03
N GLN A 126 32.60 1.01 -0.33
CA GLN A 126 32.50 -0.24 -1.10
C GLN A 126 33.27 -1.42 -0.47
N ASN A 127 32.87 -2.64 -0.86
CA ASN A 127 33.53 -3.90 -0.45
C ASN A 127 33.60 -4.10 1.07
N ASN A 128 32.67 -3.56 1.84
CA ASN A 128 32.66 -3.71 3.29
C ASN A 128 31.73 -4.83 3.76
N THR A 129 32.01 -5.35 4.94
CA THR A 129 31.13 -6.27 5.66
C THR A 129 30.68 -5.65 6.98
N ILE A 130 29.38 -5.55 7.22
CA ILE A 130 28.82 -5.19 8.53
C ILE A 130 28.13 -6.44 9.08
N LYS A 131 28.55 -6.91 10.26
CA LYS A 131 28.02 -8.17 10.79
C LYS A 131 27.86 -8.22 12.30
N ASN A 132 26.95 -9.10 12.72
CA ASN A 132 26.71 -9.47 14.12
C ASN A 132 26.32 -8.28 15.02
N CYS A 133 25.72 -7.21 14.48
CA CYS A 133 25.32 -6.04 15.26
C CYS A 133 23.89 -6.17 15.79
N VAL A 134 23.69 -5.84 17.08
CA VAL A 134 22.35 -5.76 17.68
C VAL A 134 21.99 -4.30 17.89
N ILE A 135 21.12 -3.76 17.05
CA ILE A 135 20.79 -2.33 16.97
C ILE A 135 19.36 -2.09 17.46
N THR A 136 19.20 -1.11 18.36
CA THR A 136 17.87 -0.74 18.89
C THR A 136 17.82 0.73 19.31
N GLN A 137 16.60 1.29 19.35
CA GLN A 137 16.32 2.66 19.78
C GLN A 137 17.01 3.76 18.95
N PHE A 138 17.20 3.53 17.65
CA PHE A 138 17.62 4.55 16.68
C PHE A 138 16.46 5.01 15.79
N TYR A 139 16.67 6.11 15.06
CA TYR A 139 15.79 6.53 13.97
C TYR A 139 15.97 5.63 12.73
N GLY A 140 17.20 5.30 12.36
CA GLY A 140 17.47 4.24 11.39
C GLY A 140 18.49 3.24 11.95
N GLY A 141 18.28 1.96 11.70
CA GLY A 141 19.20 0.93 12.17
C GLY A 141 20.52 0.99 11.40
N ILE A 142 20.52 0.42 10.20
CA ILE A 142 21.63 0.49 9.26
C ILE A 142 21.16 1.29 8.04
N TYR A 143 21.69 2.49 7.86
CA TYR A 143 21.36 3.38 6.74
C TYR A 143 22.58 3.53 5.85
N LEU A 144 22.47 3.11 4.60
CA LEU A 144 23.59 3.13 3.67
C LEU A 144 23.19 4.00 2.46
N TYR A 145 24.09 4.87 1.98
CA TYR A 145 23.89 5.76 0.82
C TYR A 145 24.94 5.59 -0.31
N SER A 146 24.53 5.22 -1.53
CA SER A 146 25.34 5.18 -2.76
C SER A 146 26.53 4.20 -2.78
N PHE A 147 26.33 2.87 -2.66
CA PHE A 147 27.43 1.89 -2.67
C PHE A 147 27.31 0.72 -3.64
N SER A 148 28.43 0.02 -3.83
CA SER A 148 28.45 -1.32 -4.39
C SER A 148 29.25 -2.35 -3.58
N ASN A 149 28.89 -3.63 -3.77
CA ASN A 149 29.66 -4.79 -3.31
C ASN A 149 29.80 -4.94 -1.78
N ASN A 150 28.85 -4.46 -0.98
CA ASN A 150 28.86 -4.65 0.48
C ASN A 150 28.08 -5.89 0.90
N THR A 151 28.43 -6.42 2.08
CA THR A 151 27.75 -7.54 2.73
C THR A 151 27.20 -7.12 4.09
N LEU A 152 25.90 -7.25 4.30
CA LEU A 152 25.25 -7.09 5.59
C LEU A 152 24.82 -8.48 6.05
N THR A 153 25.39 -8.99 7.15
CA THR A 153 25.06 -10.34 7.59
C THR A 153 24.88 -10.50 9.10
N ASN A 154 23.87 -11.26 9.50
CA ASN A 154 23.57 -11.56 10.90
C ASN A 154 23.38 -10.30 11.78
N ASN A 155 22.90 -9.19 11.21
CA ASN A 155 22.55 -8.02 11.99
C ASN A 155 21.10 -8.10 12.46
N THR A 156 20.83 -7.59 13.66
CA THR A 156 19.49 -7.48 14.24
C THR A 156 19.17 -6.01 14.46
N THR A 157 18.16 -5.46 13.80
CA THR A 157 17.69 -4.07 13.95
C THR A 157 16.24 -4.08 14.43
N ASN A 158 16.01 -3.98 15.74
CA ASN A 158 14.69 -4.18 16.34
C ASN A 158 14.26 -3.01 17.23
N ASN A 159 12.93 -2.83 17.36
CA ASN A 159 12.30 -1.88 18.28
C ASN A 159 12.77 -0.43 18.08
N ASN A 160 12.95 -0.01 16.83
CA ASN A 160 13.19 1.37 16.46
C ASN A 160 11.81 2.01 16.20
N VAL A 161 11.29 2.88 17.08
CA VAL A 161 9.83 3.19 17.20
C VAL A 161 9.37 4.60 16.78
N SER A 162 10.24 5.45 16.24
CA SER A 162 9.90 6.78 15.69
C SER A 162 9.27 6.74 14.27
N TYR A 163 8.92 7.91 13.71
CA TYR A 163 8.42 8.06 12.33
C TYR A 163 9.56 7.97 11.30
N GLY A 164 9.32 7.42 10.10
CA GLY A 164 10.31 7.38 9.01
C GLY A 164 11.45 6.38 9.18
N ILE A 165 11.22 5.30 9.91
CA ILE A 165 12.25 4.33 10.28
C ILE A 165 12.43 3.26 9.23
N TYR A 166 13.70 2.91 9.06
CA TYR A 166 14.15 1.73 8.37
C TYR A 166 14.94 0.85 9.34
N GLY A 167 14.66 -0.45 9.37
CA GLY A 167 15.57 -1.42 9.99
C GLY A 167 16.91 -1.41 9.24
N ILE A 168 16.82 -1.73 7.94
CA ILE A 168 17.92 -1.62 6.98
C ILE A 168 17.41 -0.83 5.77
N TYR A 169 18.13 0.23 5.39
CA TYR A 169 17.82 1.03 4.20
C TYR A 169 19.00 1.16 3.27
N LEU A 170 18.73 0.92 1.99
CA LEU A 170 19.66 1.08 0.89
C LEU A 170 19.10 2.10 -0.11
N TYR A 171 19.82 3.20 -0.33
CA TYR A 171 19.48 4.22 -1.34
C TYR A 171 20.56 4.33 -2.42
N SER A 172 20.21 4.06 -3.69
CA SER A 172 21.15 4.02 -4.82
C SER A 172 22.24 2.94 -4.70
N PHE A 173 21.86 1.70 -4.36
CA PHE A 173 22.80 0.58 -4.10
C PHE A 173 22.80 -0.46 -5.20
N SER A 174 23.98 -0.96 -5.57
CA SER A 174 24.05 -2.10 -6.49
C SER A 174 25.04 -3.19 -6.10
N ASN A 175 24.70 -4.45 -6.40
CA ASN A 175 25.58 -5.61 -6.17
C ASN A 175 25.88 -5.89 -4.69
N ASN A 176 24.92 -5.68 -3.79
CA ASN A 176 25.10 -5.96 -2.36
C ASN A 176 24.44 -7.28 -1.94
N THR A 177 24.97 -7.89 -0.88
CA THR A 177 24.43 -9.11 -0.28
C THR A 177 23.91 -8.83 1.12
N ILE A 178 22.61 -9.02 1.34
CA ILE A 178 21.92 -8.84 2.62
C ILE A 178 21.47 -10.23 3.06
N THR A 179 22.18 -10.85 4.01
CA THR A 179 21.95 -12.25 4.36
C THR A 179 21.74 -12.49 5.85
N SER A 180 20.68 -13.20 6.22
CA SER A 180 20.40 -13.60 7.60
C SER A 180 20.24 -12.43 8.58
N ASN A 181 19.76 -11.28 8.12
CA ASN A 181 19.46 -10.14 9.00
C ASN A 181 18.04 -10.25 9.56
N THR A 182 17.83 -9.69 10.75
CA THR A 182 16.54 -9.63 11.44
C THR A 182 16.14 -8.17 11.66
N THR A 183 15.00 -7.73 11.12
CA THR A 183 14.49 -6.36 11.17
C THR A 183 13.03 -6.34 11.67
N ASN A 184 12.83 -6.52 12.99
CA ASN A 184 11.50 -6.72 13.58
C ASN A 184 11.02 -5.55 14.45
N ASN A 185 9.69 -5.37 14.50
CA ASN A 185 9.04 -4.39 15.38
C ASN A 185 9.57 -2.95 15.18
N ASN A 186 9.91 -2.59 13.94
CA ASN A 186 10.31 -1.23 13.61
C ASN A 186 9.06 -0.41 13.22
N GLY A 187 9.03 0.83 13.72
CA GLY A 187 7.99 1.82 13.47
C GLY A 187 8.15 2.52 12.12
N GLY A 188 7.43 3.63 11.93
CA GLY A 188 7.55 4.49 10.75
C GLY A 188 6.85 3.97 9.48
N ASN A 189 7.05 4.71 8.38
CA ASN A 189 6.35 4.51 7.11
C ASN A 189 7.10 3.60 6.12
N TYR A 190 8.33 3.18 6.43
CA TYR A 190 9.19 2.47 5.48
C TYR A 190 9.59 1.06 5.94
N GLY A 191 9.67 0.82 7.25
CA GLY A 191 9.59 -0.52 7.83
C GLY A 191 10.92 -1.31 7.90
N GLY A 192 10.87 -2.61 7.55
CA GLY A 192 11.91 -3.60 7.82
C GLY A 192 13.18 -3.42 6.97
N ILE A 193 13.18 -3.95 5.75
CA ILE A 193 14.27 -3.80 4.77
C ILE A 193 13.74 -3.02 3.58
N SER A 194 14.33 -1.88 3.25
CA SER A 194 13.91 -1.07 2.10
C SER A 194 15.07 -0.80 1.14
N LEU A 195 14.81 -1.01 -0.16
CA LEU A 195 15.69 -0.76 -1.28
C LEU A 195 15.03 0.33 -2.15
N GLU A 196 15.68 1.47 -2.27
CA GLU A 196 15.25 2.59 -3.11
C GLU A 196 16.33 2.90 -4.15
N HIS A 197 15.98 3.02 -5.43
CA HIS A 197 16.94 3.16 -6.54
C HIS A 197 18.06 2.10 -6.52
N SER A 198 17.78 0.91 -6.01
CA SER A 198 18.80 -0.08 -5.63
C SER A 198 18.63 -1.38 -6.42
N SER A 199 19.47 -1.58 -7.42
CA SER A 199 19.39 -2.69 -8.37
C SER A 199 20.44 -3.79 -8.14
N ASN A 200 20.21 -5.02 -8.61
CA ASN A 200 21.20 -6.11 -8.59
C ASN A 200 21.67 -6.55 -7.18
N ASN A 201 20.80 -6.51 -6.17
CA ASN A 201 21.12 -6.97 -4.81
C ASN A 201 20.54 -8.36 -4.51
N ALA A 202 21.19 -9.10 -3.60
CA ALA A 202 20.74 -10.41 -3.13
C ALA A 202 20.28 -10.34 -1.66
N LEU A 203 19.00 -10.60 -1.41
CA LEU A 203 18.39 -10.68 -0.10
C LEU A 203 18.11 -12.15 0.22
N VAL A 204 18.87 -12.74 1.14
CA VAL A 204 18.81 -14.18 1.43
C VAL A 204 18.57 -14.45 2.92
N ASN A 205 17.58 -15.28 3.25
CA ASN A 205 17.28 -15.70 4.64
C ASN A 205 17.03 -14.54 5.63
N ASN A 206 16.54 -13.38 5.18
CA ASN A 206 16.25 -12.27 6.10
C ASN A 206 14.86 -12.41 6.73
N THR A 207 14.70 -11.87 7.94
CA THR A 207 13.43 -11.86 8.68
C THR A 207 13.02 -10.42 8.98
N ALA A 208 11.85 -9.98 8.51
CA ALA A 208 11.33 -8.62 8.66
C ALA A 208 9.87 -8.65 9.15
N ASN A 209 9.66 -8.95 10.43
CA ASN A 209 8.34 -9.22 11.01
C ASN A 209 7.81 -8.07 11.88
N SER A 210 6.50 -7.94 11.91
CA SER A 210 5.78 -7.04 12.83
C SER A 210 6.21 -5.58 12.73
N ASN A 211 6.65 -5.14 11.55
CA ASN A 211 6.95 -3.74 11.28
C ASN A 211 5.65 -2.98 11.00
N ASN A 212 5.60 -1.72 11.41
CA ASN A 212 4.38 -0.90 11.30
C ASN A 212 4.00 -0.53 9.86
N TRP A 213 4.84 -0.86 8.87
CA TRP A 213 4.54 -0.63 7.46
C TRP A 213 4.99 -1.78 6.56
N MET A 214 6.09 -1.66 5.80
CA MET A 214 6.60 -2.75 4.96
C MET A 214 7.50 -3.72 5.74
N GLY A 215 7.44 -5.01 5.42
CA GLY A 215 8.47 -5.98 5.80
C GLY A 215 9.68 -5.84 4.89
N ILE A 216 9.49 -6.06 3.59
CA ILE A 216 10.51 -5.85 2.56
C ILE A 216 9.95 -4.96 1.45
N ASN A 217 10.63 -3.86 1.15
CA ASN A 217 10.24 -2.85 0.17
C ASN A 217 11.30 -2.72 -0.93
N LEU A 218 10.88 -2.77 -2.19
CA LEU A 218 11.69 -2.43 -3.36
C LEU A 218 10.95 -1.35 -4.16
N GLU A 219 11.48 -0.13 -4.16
CA GLU A 219 10.83 1.01 -4.78
C GLU A 219 11.77 1.83 -5.67
N SER A 220 11.17 2.66 -6.53
CA SER A 220 11.86 3.65 -7.35
C SER A 220 13.01 3.07 -8.17
N ASP A 221 12.72 2.24 -9.18
CA ASP A 221 13.70 1.62 -10.09
C ASP A 221 14.67 0.62 -9.42
N SER A 222 14.26 -0.03 -8.33
CA SER A 222 15.02 -1.08 -7.63
C SER A 222 14.91 -2.43 -8.36
N SER A 223 15.60 -2.55 -9.48
CA SER A 223 15.43 -3.64 -10.45
C SER A 223 16.46 -4.76 -10.34
N ASN A 224 16.15 -5.94 -10.88
CA ASN A 224 17.08 -7.09 -10.95
C ASN A 224 17.58 -7.60 -9.58
N ASN A 225 16.81 -7.43 -8.51
CA ASN A 225 17.15 -7.97 -7.19
C ASN A 225 16.67 -9.42 -7.05
N THR A 226 17.37 -10.21 -6.23
CA THR A 226 16.99 -11.60 -5.90
C THR A 226 16.63 -11.73 -4.43
N LEU A 227 15.39 -12.10 -4.14
CA LEU A 227 14.87 -12.36 -2.80
C LEU A 227 14.66 -13.87 -2.64
N THR A 228 15.47 -14.51 -1.81
CA THR A 228 15.38 -15.96 -1.54
C THR A 228 15.23 -16.27 -0.05
N ASN A 229 14.28 -17.12 0.31
CA ASN A 229 14.06 -17.60 1.69
C ASN A 229 13.82 -16.49 2.74
N ASN A 230 13.30 -15.33 2.33
CA ASN A 230 13.02 -14.26 3.29
C ASN A 230 11.65 -14.46 3.96
N THR A 231 11.51 -13.99 5.20
CA THR A 231 10.27 -14.03 5.98
C THR A 231 9.82 -12.62 6.30
N ALA A 232 8.59 -12.24 5.93
CA ALA A 232 8.02 -10.91 6.18
C ALA A 232 6.56 -11.03 6.66
N ASN A 233 6.38 -11.33 7.95
CA ASN A 233 5.07 -11.61 8.55
C ASN A 233 4.55 -10.46 9.41
N SER A 234 3.22 -10.36 9.53
CA SER A 234 2.55 -9.43 10.47
C SER A 234 2.86 -7.95 10.28
N ASN A 235 3.21 -7.53 9.06
CA ASN A 235 3.41 -6.14 8.66
C ASN A 235 2.13 -5.53 8.06
N ILE A 236 2.13 -4.23 7.74
CA ILE A 236 1.08 -3.70 6.85
C ILE A 236 1.27 -4.29 5.44
N PHE A 237 2.46 -4.18 4.87
CA PHE A 237 2.83 -4.83 3.61
C PHE A 237 3.91 -5.88 3.87
N GLY A 238 3.73 -7.14 3.45
CA GLY A 238 4.74 -8.18 3.58
C GLY A 238 5.92 -7.92 2.65
N ILE A 239 5.69 -8.09 1.35
CA ILE A 239 6.60 -7.65 0.29
C ILE A 239 5.88 -6.63 -0.59
N TYR A 240 6.52 -5.48 -0.84
CA TYR A 240 6.01 -4.40 -1.68
C TYR A 240 7.01 -4.12 -2.81
N LEU A 241 6.50 -4.09 -4.05
CA LEU A 241 7.25 -3.72 -5.25
C LEU A 241 6.59 -2.48 -5.88
N GLU A 242 7.39 -1.45 -6.17
CA GLU A 242 6.95 -0.25 -6.87
C GLU A 242 8.00 0.24 -7.86
N GLN A 243 7.55 0.50 -9.09
CA GLN A 243 8.34 1.00 -10.22
C GLN A 243 9.67 0.26 -10.38
N SER A 244 9.66 -1.07 -10.24
CA SER A 244 10.88 -1.87 -10.14
C SER A 244 10.76 -3.14 -10.96
N ILE A 245 11.68 -3.43 -11.90
CA ILE A 245 11.53 -4.55 -12.84
C ILE A 245 12.46 -5.74 -12.58
N ASN A 246 12.09 -6.90 -13.13
CA ASN A 246 12.95 -8.08 -13.22
C ASN A 246 13.46 -8.60 -11.87
N ASN A 247 12.71 -8.42 -10.80
CA ASN A 247 13.07 -8.99 -9.51
C ASN A 247 12.68 -10.47 -9.45
N ILE A 248 13.54 -11.27 -8.80
CA ILE A 248 13.38 -12.72 -8.67
C ILE A 248 13.00 -13.05 -7.22
N LEU A 249 11.82 -13.63 -7.00
CA LEU A 249 11.36 -14.04 -5.67
C LEU A 249 11.25 -15.56 -5.61
N ARG A 250 11.94 -16.21 -4.66
CA ARG A 250 11.89 -17.66 -4.43
C ARG A 250 11.82 -17.99 -2.94
N ASN A 251 11.01 -18.97 -2.57
CA ASN A 251 10.91 -19.53 -1.21
C ASN A 251 10.65 -18.48 -0.12
N ASN A 252 10.09 -17.31 -0.46
CA ASN A 252 9.80 -16.29 0.54
C ASN A 252 8.47 -16.60 1.24
N THR A 253 8.35 -16.25 2.52
CA THR A 253 7.13 -16.42 3.30
C THR A 253 6.64 -15.06 3.80
N PHE A 254 5.40 -14.69 3.50
CA PHE A 254 4.80 -13.45 3.97
C PHE A 254 3.34 -13.69 4.33
N ALA A 255 3.09 -13.80 5.63
CA ALA A 255 1.82 -14.22 6.21
C ALA A 255 1.35 -13.27 7.32
N ASN A 256 0.03 -13.23 7.51
CA ASN A 256 -0.67 -12.39 8.48
C ASN A 256 -0.37 -10.89 8.34
N ASN A 257 0.11 -10.47 7.17
CA ASN A 257 0.22 -9.05 6.88
C ASN A 257 -1.18 -8.50 6.55
N ARG A 258 -1.38 -7.20 6.69
CA ARG A 258 -2.59 -6.55 6.17
C ARG A 258 -2.67 -6.67 4.64
N PHE A 259 -1.53 -6.63 3.98
CA PHE A 259 -1.30 -6.85 2.56
C PHE A 259 -0.08 -7.75 2.40
N ASN A 260 -0.28 -8.99 1.97
CA ASN A 260 0.82 -9.95 1.94
C ASN A 260 1.87 -9.65 0.85
N PHE A 261 1.43 -9.49 -0.39
CA PHE A 261 2.26 -9.10 -1.53
C PHE A 261 1.59 -7.96 -2.26
N ASN A 262 2.27 -6.84 -2.51
CA ASN A 262 1.73 -5.74 -3.30
C ASN A 262 2.67 -5.38 -4.44
N ILE A 263 2.08 -5.01 -5.58
CA ILE A 263 2.78 -4.53 -6.76
C ILE A 263 2.01 -3.33 -7.31
N TYR A 264 2.64 -2.15 -7.32
CA TYR A 264 2.04 -0.91 -7.80
C TYR A 264 2.92 -0.28 -8.87
N GLU A 265 2.39 -0.16 -10.08
CA GLU A 265 3.20 0.12 -11.25
C GLU A 265 2.52 1.06 -12.23
N SER A 266 3.32 1.93 -12.85
CA SER A 266 2.89 2.94 -13.83
C SER A 266 2.93 2.46 -15.29
N GLU A 267 3.68 1.40 -15.58
CA GLU A 267 3.87 0.86 -16.93
C GLU A 267 3.74 -0.67 -16.94
N ILE A 268 3.41 -1.25 -18.09
CA ILE A 268 3.31 -2.71 -18.23
C ILE A 268 4.64 -3.40 -17.87
N SER A 269 5.76 -2.83 -18.30
CA SER A 269 7.12 -3.35 -18.07
C SER A 269 7.41 -3.56 -16.59
N HIS A 270 6.90 -2.68 -15.73
CA HIS A 270 7.07 -2.71 -14.29
C HIS A 270 6.37 -3.90 -13.60
N TYR A 271 5.34 -4.47 -14.23
CA TYR A 271 4.76 -5.74 -13.80
C TYR A 271 5.56 -6.97 -14.28
N TYR A 272 6.73 -6.84 -14.92
CA TYR A 272 7.54 -8.00 -15.29
C TYR A 272 8.46 -8.43 -14.16
N GLN A 273 7.93 -9.31 -13.30
CA GLN A 273 8.69 -9.97 -12.24
C GLN A 273 8.93 -11.45 -12.57
N ASP A 274 9.89 -12.07 -11.90
CA ASP A 274 10.06 -13.52 -11.89
C ASP A 274 9.70 -14.07 -10.51
N ILE A 275 8.44 -14.46 -10.33
CA ILE A 275 7.88 -14.94 -9.07
C ILE A 275 7.26 -16.30 -9.33
N ASP A 276 7.72 -17.33 -8.63
CA ASP A 276 7.15 -18.67 -8.75
C ASP A 276 6.37 -19.09 -7.49
N LYS A 277 5.76 -20.28 -7.59
CA LYS A 277 4.93 -20.87 -6.54
C LYS A 277 5.69 -21.26 -5.27
N SER A 278 7.01 -21.15 -5.26
CA SER A 278 7.77 -21.42 -4.04
C SER A 278 7.59 -20.33 -2.98
N ASN A 279 7.08 -19.15 -3.37
CA ASN A 279 6.71 -18.11 -2.43
C ASN A 279 5.33 -18.40 -1.81
N ILE A 280 5.26 -18.28 -0.48
CA ILE A 280 4.14 -18.70 0.33
C ILE A 280 3.48 -17.50 1.04
N VAL A 281 2.16 -17.39 0.82
CA VAL A 281 1.23 -16.37 1.29
C VAL A 281 0.22 -17.06 2.20
N ASN A 282 0.15 -16.73 3.50
CA ASN A 282 -0.66 -17.44 4.51
C ASN A 282 -0.73 -18.98 4.35
N ASN A 283 0.42 -19.62 4.10
CA ASN A 283 0.58 -21.08 3.87
C ASN A 283 0.13 -21.61 2.49
N LYS A 284 -0.18 -20.74 1.54
CA LYS A 284 -0.57 -21.05 0.16
C LYS A 284 0.41 -20.46 -0.85
N PRO A 285 0.62 -21.06 -2.03
CA PRO A 285 1.49 -20.48 -3.04
C PRO A 285 0.90 -19.20 -3.64
N ILE A 286 1.78 -18.32 -4.12
CA ILE A 286 1.42 -17.23 -5.04
C ILE A 286 1.33 -17.75 -6.48
N TYR A 287 0.37 -17.25 -7.25
CA TYR A 287 0.24 -17.54 -8.67
C TYR A 287 0.53 -16.28 -9.49
N TYR A 288 1.70 -16.24 -10.11
CA TYR A 288 2.15 -15.10 -10.89
C TYR A 288 2.60 -15.59 -12.27
N LEU A 289 1.82 -15.29 -13.30
CA LEU A 289 2.14 -15.67 -14.67
C LEU A 289 2.40 -14.44 -15.53
N LYS A 290 3.40 -14.55 -16.40
CA LYS A 290 3.72 -13.57 -17.43
C LYS A 290 3.82 -14.25 -18.80
N ASP A 291 3.51 -13.52 -19.86
CA ASP A 291 3.60 -13.96 -21.27
C ASP A 291 2.95 -15.33 -21.49
N CYS A 292 1.80 -15.56 -20.85
CA CYS A 292 1.16 -16.87 -20.78
C CYS A 292 0.00 -16.98 -21.77
N ALA A 293 -0.26 -18.18 -22.30
CA ALA A 293 -1.39 -18.38 -23.20
C ALA A 293 -2.09 -19.73 -23.01
N LYS A 294 -3.38 -19.78 -23.35
CA LYS A 294 -4.18 -21.02 -23.45
C LYS A 294 -4.14 -21.90 -22.19
N SER A 295 -4.06 -21.27 -21.03
CA SER A 295 -3.96 -21.97 -19.74
C SER A 295 -5.28 -21.89 -18.98
N GLU A 296 -5.58 -22.92 -18.20
CA GLU A 296 -6.68 -22.91 -17.23
C GLU A 296 -6.11 -22.88 -15.82
N ILE A 297 -6.62 -21.97 -15.00
CA ILE A 297 -6.32 -21.82 -13.58
C ILE A 297 -7.64 -21.99 -12.84
N ASN A 298 -7.69 -22.93 -11.91
CA ASN A 298 -8.92 -23.34 -11.25
C ASN A 298 -8.69 -23.68 -9.76
N GLU A 299 -9.75 -24.11 -9.06
CA GLU A 299 -9.75 -24.38 -7.61
C GLU A 299 -8.67 -25.36 -7.12
N SER A 300 -8.12 -26.21 -8.00
CA SER A 300 -7.03 -27.14 -7.66
C SER A 300 -5.71 -26.43 -7.35
N SER A 301 -5.62 -25.13 -7.60
CA SER A 301 -4.40 -24.38 -7.38
C SER A 301 -4.16 -23.97 -5.92
N ASP A 302 -5.20 -23.97 -5.08
CA ASP A 302 -5.17 -23.57 -3.66
C ASP A 302 -4.45 -22.23 -3.41
N ASP A 303 -4.56 -21.29 -4.37
CA ASP A 303 -3.79 -20.04 -4.33
C ASP A 303 -4.42 -18.99 -3.42
N GLU A 304 -3.58 -18.10 -2.88
CA GLU A 304 -4.06 -16.91 -2.17
C GLU A 304 -4.09 -15.66 -3.06
N PHE A 305 -3.17 -15.53 -4.02
CA PHE A 305 -3.07 -14.35 -4.90
C PHE A 305 -2.83 -14.78 -6.35
N VAL A 306 -3.52 -14.14 -7.28
CA VAL A 306 -3.35 -14.39 -8.72
C VAL A 306 -3.05 -13.10 -9.48
N ALA A 307 -1.93 -13.10 -10.21
CA ALA A 307 -1.58 -12.09 -11.19
C ALA A 307 -1.32 -12.71 -12.57
N LEU A 308 -1.93 -12.12 -13.60
CA LEU A 308 -1.75 -12.47 -15.01
C LEU A 308 -1.23 -11.22 -15.75
N ILE A 309 0.00 -11.30 -16.24
CA ILE A 309 0.71 -10.20 -16.88
C ILE A 309 0.92 -10.53 -18.36
N SER A 310 0.40 -9.71 -19.27
CA SER A 310 0.51 -9.91 -20.73
C SER A 310 0.09 -11.32 -21.19
N CYS A 311 -0.99 -11.86 -20.61
CA CYS A 311 -1.49 -13.18 -20.96
C CYS A 311 -2.62 -13.15 -22.00
N ASP A 312 -2.77 -14.22 -22.78
CA ASP A 312 -3.81 -14.32 -23.82
C ASP A 312 -4.60 -15.64 -23.72
N ASN A 313 -5.93 -15.56 -23.87
CA ASN A 313 -6.79 -16.74 -23.93
C ASN A 313 -6.64 -17.66 -22.69
N ILE A 314 -6.70 -17.06 -21.51
CA ILE A 314 -6.65 -17.75 -20.21
C ILE A 314 -8.07 -17.98 -19.71
N THR A 315 -8.31 -19.08 -18.99
CA THR A 315 -9.51 -19.26 -18.18
C THR A 315 -9.13 -19.32 -16.70
N LEU A 316 -9.57 -18.34 -15.92
CA LEU A 316 -9.39 -18.26 -14.47
C LEU A 316 -10.74 -18.51 -13.78
N LYS A 317 -10.92 -19.62 -13.06
CA LYS A 317 -12.25 -19.97 -12.53
C LYS A 317 -12.26 -20.56 -11.12
N ASN A 318 -13.40 -20.39 -10.44
CA ASN A 318 -13.71 -21.06 -9.16
C ASN A 318 -12.70 -20.81 -8.03
N LEU A 319 -11.92 -19.73 -8.08
CA LEU A 319 -10.99 -19.41 -7.00
C LEU A 319 -11.70 -18.74 -5.83
N ASN A 320 -11.18 -18.96 -4.62
CA ASN A 320 -11.63 -18.28 -3.40
C ASN A 320 -10.44 -17.57 -2.75
N LEU A 321 -10.39 -16.24 -2.92
CA LEU A 321 -9.24 -15.39 -2.66
C LEU A 321 -9.60 -14.40 -1.54
N THR A 322 -8.94 -14.54 -0.38
CA THR A 322 -9.21 -13.74 0.82
C THR A 322 -7.92 -13.28 1.49
N ARG A 323 -7.90 -12.09 2.10
CA ARG A 323 -6.75 -11.51 2.84
C ARG A 323 -5.50 -11.18 1.99
N ASN A 324 -5.68 -10.67 0.78
CA ASN A 324 -4.60 -10.23 -0.11
C ASN A 324 -4.62 -8.72 -0.38
N SER A 325 -3.56 -8.20 -1.00
CA SER A 325 -3.55 -6.83 -1.54
C SER A 325 -4.55 -6.72 -2.69
N HIS A 326 -4.34 -7.45 -3.77
CA HIS A 326 -5.27 -7.63 -4.88
C HIS A 326 -5.86 -9.03 -4.76
N GLY A 327 -7.15 -9.18 -5.06
CA GLY A 327 -7.73 -10.51 -5.19
C GLY A 327 -7.23 -11.15 -6.48
N ILE A 328 -7.57 -10.50 -7.58
CA ILE A 328 -7.20 -10.91 -8.94
C ILE A 328 -6.61 -9.68 -9.65
N LEU A 329 -5.38 -9.80 -10.16
CA LEU A 329 -4.69 -8.78 -10.93
C LEU A 329 -4.53 -9.24 -12.39
N LEU A 330 -5.12 -8.51 -13.33
CA LEU A 330 -4.89 -8.68 -14.77
C LEU A 330 -4.25 -7.41 -15.30
N VAL A 331 -3.10 -7.59 -15.96
CA VAL A 331 -2.36 -6.52 -16.62
C VAL A 331 -2.15 -6.92 -18.07
N HIS A 332 -2.56 -6.07 -19.00
CA HIS A 332 -2.38 -6.29 -20.44
C HIS A 332 -2.84 -7.69 -20.90
N THR A 333 -3.85 -8.23 -20.24
CA THR A 333 -4.36 -9.59 -20.51
C THR A 333 -5.52 -9.52 -21.50
N THR A 334 -5.53 -10.41 -22.48
CA THR A 334 -6.48 -10.39 -23.60
C THR A 334 -7.23 -11.70 -23.78
N ASN A 335 -8.42 -11.60 -24.40
CA ASN A 335 -9.22 -12.74 -24.85
C ASN A 335 -9.48 -13.81 -23.77
N SER A 336 -9.47 -13.41 -22.50
CA SER A 336 -9.50 -14.32 -21.35
C SER A 336 -10.85 -14.34 -20.65
N ARG A 337 -11.09 -15.40 -19.87
CA ARG A 337 -12.34 -15.70 -19.18
C ARG A 337 -12.09 -15.78 -17.67
N ILE A 338 -12.76 -14.94 -16.90
CA ILE A 338 -12.65 -14.87 -15.44
C ILE A 338 -14.02 -15.27 -14.89
N LEU A 339 -14.16 -16.47 -14.34
CA LEU A 339 -15.46 -17.11 -14.12
C LEU A 339 -15.65 -17.61 -12.68
N ASN A 340 -16.76 -17.26 -12.04
CA ASN A 340 -17.15 -17.83 -10.74
C ASN A 340 -16.08 -17.69 -9.63
N ASN A 341 -15.24 -16.65 -9.68
CA ASN A 341 -14.25 -16.42 -8.64
C ASN A 341 -14.86 -15.61 -7.50
N THR A 342 -14.44 -15.90 -6.28
CA THR A 342 -14.84 -15.18 -5.06
C THR A 342 -13.62 -14.45 -4.50
N VAL A 343 -13.69 -13.12 -4.49
CA VAL A 343 -12.70 -12.20 -3.92
C VAL A 343 -13.36 -11.50 -2.73
N ASN A 344 -13.12 -11.99 -1.51
CA ASN A 344 -13.81 -11.49 -0.32
C ASN A 344 -12.87 -11.09 0.81
N SER A 345 -13.24 -10.03 1.55
CA SER A 345 -12.53 -9.62 2.78
C SER A 345 -11.03 -9.38 2.56
N ASN A 346 -10.69 -8.77 1.43
CA ASN A 346 -9.34 -8.36 1.10
C ASN A 346 -9.19 -6.87 1.38
N TYR A 347 -8.12 -6.47 2.07
CA TYR A 347 -7.99 -5.09 2.55
C TYR A 347 -7.89 -4.10 1.38
N GLU A 348 -7.26 -4.41 0.25
CA GLU A 348 -7.42 -3.64 -0.99
C GLU A 348 -8.25 -4.41 -2.03
N GLY A 349 -8.47 -5.71 -1.81
CA GLY A 349 -8.63 -6.65 -2.91
C GLY A 349 -9.79 -6.36 -3.81
N ARG A 350 -9.42 -5.97 -5.02
CA ARG A 350 -10.28 -5.86 -6.18
C ARG A 350 -10.03 -7.01 -7.13
N ILE A 351 -10.98 -7.19 -8.04
CA ILE A 351 -10.66 -7.73 -9.35
C ILE A 351 -10.23 -6.53 -10.21
N TYR A 352 -8.94 -6.47 -10.56
CA TYR A 352 -8.34 -5.34 -11.25
C TYR A 352 -7.93 -5.71 -12.66
N LEU A 353 -8.46 -4.97 -13.64
CA LEU A 353 -8.11 -5.04 -15.04
C LEU A 353 -7.41 -3.74 -15.41
N TYR A 354 -6.14 -3.83 -15.80
CA TYR A 354 -5.32 -2.71 -16.24
C TYR A 354 -4.84 -2.97 -17.67
N LEU A 355 -5.15 -2.07 -18.61
CA LEU A 355 -4.85 -2.23 -20.05
C LEU A 355 -5.37 -3.56 -20.65
N CYS A 356 -6.46 -4.11 -20.11
CA CYS A 356 -6.99 -5.43 -20.50
C CYS A 356 -8.04 -5.31 -21.61
N VAL A 357 -7.98 -6.19 -22.62
CA VAL A 357 -8.83 -6.08 -23.81
C VAL A 357 -9.54 -7.39 -24.17
N ASN A 358 -10.80 -7.31 -24.59
CA ASN A 358 -11.58 -8.46 -25.07
C ASN A 358 -11.75 -9.60 -24.04
N ASN A 359 -11.86 -9.28 -22.74
CA ASN A 359 -12.06 -10.30 -21.71
C ASN A 359 -13.54 -10.46 -21.34
N THR A 360 -13.90 -11.67 -20.91
CA THR A 360 -15.23 -11.98 -20.37
C THR A 360 -15.12 -12.30 -18.88
N MET A 361 -15.85 -11.56 -18.05
CA MET A 361 -15.97 -11.80 -16.62
C MET A 361 -17.41 -12.21 -16.30
N SER A 362 -17.60 -13.41 -15.74
CA SER A 362 -18.95 -13.88 -15.41
C SER A 362 -19.07 -14.50 -14.03
N ASN A 363 -20.15 -14.15 -13.33
CA ASN A 363 -20.51 -14.67 -12.00
C ASN A 363 -19.39 -14.52 -10.95
N ASN A 364 -18.52 -13.52 -11.07
CA ASN A 364 -17.51 -13.27 -10.03
C ASN A 364 -18.13 -12.46 -8.89
N ILE A 365 -17.66 -12.71 -7.67
CA ILE A 365 -18.09 -12.05 -6.44
C ILE A 365 -16.90 -11.28 -5.89
N ALA A 366 -17.05 -9.98 -5.69
CA ALA A 366 -16.05 -9.09 -5.10
C ALA A 366 -16.66 -8.31 -3.93
N ASN A 367 -16.78 -8.95 -2.75
CA ASN A 367 -17.49 -8.38 -1.61
C ASN A 367 -16.59 -8.08 -0.40
N LEU A 368 -17.04 -7.15 0.45
CA LEU A 368 -16.37 -6.83 1.73
C LEU A 368 -14.89 -6.43 1.56
N ASN A 369 -14.56 -5.82 0.43
CA ASN A 369 -13.22 -5.31 0.11
C ASN A 369 -13.18 -3.78 0.19
N ILE A 370 -12.00 -3.14 0.09
CA ILE A 370 -11.93 -1.67 -0.08
C ILE A 370 -12.21 -1.24 -1.53
N PHE A 371 -11.94 -2.10 -2.50
CA PHE A 371 -12.23 -1.86 -3.91
C PHE A 371 -13.03 -3.05 -4.47
N GLY A 372 -14.02 -2.79 -5.34
CA GLY A 372 -14.85 -3.83 -5.93
C GLY A 372 -14.22 -4.43 -7.18
N ILE A 373 -14.76 -4.05 -8.35
CA ILE A 373 -14.24 -4.43 -9.66
C ILE A 373 -13.77 -3.17 -10.37
N SER A 374 -12.58 -3.17 -10.95
CA SER A 374 -12.01 -1.98 -11.58
C SER A 374 -11.44 -2.31 -12.96
N LEU A 375 -11.91 -1.57 -13.96
CA LEU A 375 -11.40 -1.55 -15.34
C LEU A 375 -10.70 -0.22 -15.55
N ASP A 376 -9.43 -0.27 -15.90
CA ASP A 376 -8.56 0.89 -15.81
C ASP A 376 -7.63 1.02 -17.01
N SER A 377 -7.34 2.27 -17.38
CA SER A 377 -6.29 2.67 -18.30
C SER A 377 -6.41 1.93 -19.62
N SER A 378 -7.39 2.28 -20.43
CA SER A 378 -7.72 1.64 -21.71
C SER A 378 -8.04 0.15 -21.58
N SER A 379 -8.68 -0.27 -20.47
CA SER A 379 -9.27 -1.60 -20.39
C SER A 379 -10.56 -1.65 -21.21
N ASN A 380 -10.43 -1.93 -22.50
CA ASN A 380 -11.49 -1.74 -23.49
C ASN A 380 -12.11 -3.06 -23.97
N ASN A 381 -13.33 -3.01 -24.49
CA ASN A 381 -13.99 -4.16 -25.12
C ASN A 381 -14.18 -5.37 -24.17
N ASN A 382 -14.31 -5.15 -22.87
CA ASN A 382 -14.55 -6.22 -21.90
C ASN A 382 -16.05 -6.39 -21.63
N THR A 383 -16.47 -7.63 -21.36
CA THR A 383 -17.85 -7.98 -21.03
C THR A 383 -17.93 -8.51 -19.61
N LEU A 384 -18.72 -7.85 -18.76
CA LEU A 384 -18.99 -8.22 -17.39
C LEU A 384 -20.45 -8.64 -17.26
N THR A 385 -20.71 -9.92 -16.99
CA THR A 385 -22.07 -10.46 -16.88
C THR A 385 -22.31 -11.13 -15.52
N ASN A 386 -23.40 -10.79 -14.84
CA ASN A 386 -23.81 -11.40 -13.56
C ASN A 386 -22.74 -11.31 -12.44
N ASN A 387 -21.84 -10.34 -12.47
CA ASN A 387 -20.86 -10.16 -11.38
C ASN A 387 -21.50 -9.40 -10.21
N THR A 388 -21.00 -9.64 -9.01
CA THR A 388 -21.49 -9.03 -7.76
C THR A 388 -20.35 -8.24 -7.11
N ALA A 389 -20.58 -6.98 -6.78
CA ALA A 389 -19.65 -6.13 -6.02
C ALA A 389 -20.40 -5.45 -4.87
N ASN A 390 -20.43 -6.11 -3.70
CA ASN A 390 -21.29 -5.70 -2.59
C ASN A 390 -20.53 -5.41 -1.29
N SER A 391 -21.09 -4.50 -0.48
CA SER A 391 -20.61 -4.20 0.87
C SER A 391 -19.13 -3.83 0.91
N ASN A 392 -18.63 -3.21 -0.16
CA ASN A 392 -17.26 -2.78 -0.25
C ASN A 392 -17.09 -1.40 0.42
N MET A 393 -16.01 -1.24 1.17
CA MET A 393 -15.58 0.01 1.80
C MET A 393 -14.89 0.94 0.78
N GLY A 394 -14.33 2.08 1.20
CA GLY A 394 -13.52 2.95 0.34
C GLY A 394 -14.20 3.36 -0.98
N SER A 395 -13.51 3.11 -2.12
CA SER A 395 -14.04 3.28 -3.49
C SER A 395 -14.56 1.96 -4.06
N GLY A 396 -15.22 1.15 -3.23
CA GLY A 396 -15.75 -0.19 -3.46
C GLY A 396 -16.73 -0.43 -4.62
N ARG A 397 -16.87 0.55 -5.52
CA ARG A 397 -17.73 0.54 -6.69
C ARG A 397 -17.23 -0.39 -7.79
N ILE A 398 -18.09 -0.69 -8.76
CA ILE A 398 -17.61 -1.10 -10.09
C ILE A 398 -17.11 0.16 -10.80
N MET A 399 -15.82 0.24 -11.08
CA MET A 399 -15.17 1.43 -11.61
C MET A 399 -14.68 1.23 -13.04
N LEU A 400 -15.03 2.16 -13.93
CA LEU A 400 -14.46 2.31 -15.26
C LEU A 400 -13.66 3.61 -15.28
N ARG A 401 -12.34 3.51 -15.39
CA ARG A 401 -11.42 4.66 -15.42
C ARG A 401 -10.66 4.66 -16.74
N HIS A 402 -10.83 5.71 -17.53
CA HIS A 402 -10.27 5.83 -18.88
C HIS A 402 -10.45 4.54 -19.71
N SER A 403 -11.63 3.93 -19.64
CA SER A 403 -11.92 2.60 -20.20
C SER A 403 -13.22 2.63 -20.99
N SER A 404 -13.17 2.19 -22.24
CA SER A 404 -14.21 2.42 -23.25
C SER A 404 -14.68 1.12 -23.93
N ASN A 405 -15.88 1.16 -24.50
CA ASN A 405 -16.48 0.03 -25.22
C ASN A 405 -16.68 -1.23 -24.36
N ASN A 406 -16.89 -1.09 -23.06
CA ASN A 406 -17.19 -2.22 -22.18
C ASN A 406 -18.70 -2.42 -22.02
N THR A 407 -19.13 -3.66 -21.84
CA THR A 407 -20.53 -4.01 -21.62
C THR A 407 -20.69 -4.65 -20.24
N LEU A 408 -21.50 -4.04 -19.37
CA LEU A 408 -21.85 -4.54 -18.04
C LEU A 408 -23.33 -4.93 -18.05
N THR A 409 -23.60 -6.23 -18.02
CA THR A 409 -24.97 -6.78 -18.06
C THR A 409 -25.32 -7.56 -16.80
N ASN A 410 -26.50 -7.30 -16.20
CA ASN A 410 -27.02 -8.07 -15.05
C ASN A 410 -26.08 -8.12 -13.83
N ASN A 411 -25.18 -7.15 -13.67
CA ASN A 411 -24.31 -7.09 -12.50
C ASN A 411 -25.07 -6.51 -11.30
N THR A 412 -24.64 -6.89 -10.10
CA THR A 412 -25.17 -6.37 -8.83
C THR A 412 -24.12 -5.51 -8.13
N ALA A 413 -24.49 -4.29 -7.75
CA ALA A 413 -23.67 -3.41 -6.92
C ALA A 413 -24.50 -2.89 -5.74
N ASP A 414 -24.35 -3.53 -4.58
CA ASP A 414 -25.19 -3.27 -3.41
C ASP A 414 -24.41 -2.89 -2.14
N ASN A 415 -24.91 -1.91 -1.40
CA ASN A 415 -24.41 -1.52 -0.07
C ASN A 415 -22.94 -1.09 -0.06
N ASN A 416 -22.44 -0.47 -1.13
CA ASN A 416 -21.07 0.03 -1.17
C ASN A 416 -21.00 1.43 -0.53
N ARG A 417 -19.88 1.72 0.16
CA ARG A 417 -19.69 3.03 0.83
C ARG A 417 -19.68 4.21 -0.15
N HIS A 418 -19.30 3.98 -1.40
CA HIS A 418 -19.29 4.99 -2.47
C HIS A 418 -20.40 4.70 -3.49
N ASP A 419 -20.15 4.88 -4.79
CA ASP A 419 -21.17 4.65 -5.82
C ASP A 419 -21.37 3.14 -6.07
N GLY A 420 -22.44 2.76 -6.75
CA GLY A 420 -22.58 1.41 -7.30
C GLY A 420 -21.68 1.21 -8.51
N ILE A 421 -21.86 2.04 -9.55
CA ILE A 421 -21.06 2.05 -10.77
C ILE A 421 -20.54 3.48 -11.03
N HIS A 422 -19.27 3.63 -11.38
CA HIS A 422 -18.66 4.95 -11.62
C HIS A 422 -17.76 4.98 -12.85
N PHE A 423 -18.02 5.96 -13.71
CA PHE A 423 -17.25 6.33 -14.90
C PHE A 423 -16.35 7.53 -14.65
N LEU A 424 -15.06 7.38 -14.95
CA LEU A 424 -14.03 8.40 -14.77
C LEU A 424 -13.17 8.59 -16.04
N TRP A 425 -12.73 9.83 -16.25
CA TRP A 425 -11.62 10.22 -17.14
C TRP A 425 -11.71 9.71 -18.58
N GLY A 426 -12.80 10.05 -19.28
CA GLY A 426 -12.97 9.66 -20.69
C GLY A 426 -13.37 8.21 -20.89
N SER A 427 -14.14 7.63 -19.97
CA SER A 427 -14.73 6.30 -20.13
C SER A 427 -15.96 6.39 -21.03
N ASN A 428 -15.76 6.11 -22.32
CA ASN A 428 -16.74 6.38 -23.38
C ASN A 428 -17.31 5.09 -23.99
N PHE A 429 -18.47 5.19 -24.65
CA PHE A 429 -19.04 4.08 -25.42
C PHE A 429 -19.28 2.79 -24.62
N ASN A 430 -19.43 2.86 -23.30
CA ASN A 430 -19.75 1.68 -22.50
C ASN A 430 -21.27 1.51 -22.39
N GLU A 431 -21.70 0.27 -22.19
CA GLU A 431 -23.09 -0.14 -22.07
C GLU A 431 -23.36 -0.73 -20.68
N ILE A 432 -24.25 -0.10 -19.93
CA ILE A 432 -24.68 -0.53 -18.59
C ILE A 432 -26.12 -1.01 -18.72
N LEU A 433 -26.30 -2.33 -18.81
CA LEU A 433 -27.56 -2.96 -19.19
C LEU A 433 -28.12 -3.83 -18.06
N ASN A 434 -29.36 -3.60 -17.65
CA ASN A 434 -30.10 -4.50 -16.75
C ASN A 434 -29.40 -4.81 -15.41
N ASN A 435 -28.58 -3.89 -14.89
CA ASN A 435 -27.87 -4.07 -13.62
C ASN A 435 -28.79 -3.72 -12.45
N LYS A 436 -28.52 -4.35 -11.29
CA LYS A 436 -29.19 -4.07 -10.02
C LYS A 436 -28.26 -3.29 -9.09
N ILE A 437 -28.65 -2.08 -8.72
CA ILE A 437 -27.79 -1.14 -8.02
C ILE A 437 -28.52 -0.52 -6.84
N SER A 438 -28.10 -0.83 -5.61
CA SER A 438 -28.85 -0.40 -4.43
C SER A 438 -28.01 -0.05 -3.20
N ASN A 439 -28.57 0.80 -2.32
CA ASN A 439 -27.99 1.12 -1.02
C ASN A 439 -26.57 1.72 -1.07
N ASN A 440 -26.22 2.41 -2.15
CA ASN A 440 -24.94 3.08 -2.32
C ASN A 440 -25.06 4.58 -2.04
N LYS A 441 -23.94 5.30 -2.03
CA LYS A 441 -23.95 6.77 -2.05
C LYS A 441 -24.67 7.27 -3.31
N ASN A 442 -24.16 6.95 -4.49
CA ASN A 442 -24.88 7.15 -5.74
C ASN A 442 -25.09 5.79 -6.41
N GLY A 443 -26.18 5.60 -7.15
CA GLY A 443 -26.36 4.39 -7.94
C GLY A 443 -25.33 4.32 -9.07
N ILE A 444 -25.48 5.22 -10.06
CA ILE A 444 -24.54 5.39 -11.16
C ILE A 444 -23.99 6.81 -11.17
N THR A 445 -22.67 6.95 -11.28
CA THR A 445 -21.98 8.24 -11.36
C THR A 445 -21.23 8.36 -12.68
N LEU A 446 -21.49 9.44 -13.44
CA LEU A 446 -20.69 9.86 -14.58
C LEU A 446 -19.99 11.18 -14.26
N SER A 447 -18.69 11.13 -13.97
CA SER A 447 -17.93 12.31 -13.58
C SER A 447 -16.55 12.33 -14.21
N ASN A 448 -16.08 13.51 -14.61
CA ASN A 448 -14.70 13.67 -15.07
C ASN A 448 -13.71 13.94 -13.92
N CYS A 449 -14.18 14.02 -12.67
CA CYS A 449 -13.35 14.19 -11.48
C CYS A 449 -13.81 13.26 -10.35
N ASP A 450 -12.84 12.73 -9.59
CA ASP A 450 -13.11 11.89 -8.41
C ASP A 450 -13.33 12.74 -7.15
N HIS A 451 -12.79 13.98 -7.13
CA HIS A 451 -12.96 14.93 -6.03
C HIS A 451 -12.97 16.39 -6.53
N PRO A 452 -13.77 17.29 -5.93
CA PRO A 452 -13.70 18.72 -6.23
C PRO A 452 -12.29 19.26 -5.94
N GLY A 453 -11.64 19.90 -6.93
CA GLY A 453 -10.34 20.56 -6.74
C GLY A 453 -9.09 19.73 -7.09
N ILE A 454 -9.25 18.46 -7.45
CA ILE A 454 -8.19 17.66 -8.10
C ILE A 454 -8.52 17.63 -9.60
N GLY A 455 -7.50 17.72 -10.46
CA GLY A 455 -7.64 17.90 -11.91
C GLY A 455 -8.73 17.02 -12.52
N CYS A 456 -9.75 17.67 -13.08
CA CYS A 456 -10.79 17.02 -13.86
C CYS A 456 -10.23 16.73 -15.26
N PHE A 457 -10.38 15.50 -15.72
CA PHE A 457 -9.85 15.07 -17.02
C PHE A 457 -10.95 15.08 -18.10
N GLU A 458 -10.76 14.28 -19.15
CA GLU A 458 -11.68 14.11 -20.27
C GLU A 458 -13.09 13.72 -19.82
N ARG A 459 -14.09 14.22 -20.55
CA ARG A 459 -15.51 13.99 -20.30
C ARG A 459 -15.89 12.55 -20.63
N ASN A 460 -16.85 11.99 -19.89
CA ASN A 460 -17.46 10.71 -20.24
C ASN A 460 -18.61 10.93 -21.23
N THR A 461 -18.56 10.31 -22.40
CA THR A 461 -19.47 10.56 -23.51
C THR A 461 -19.87 9.28 -24.23
N ASN A 462 -21.03 9.33 -24.88
CA ASN A 462 -21.60 8.28 -25.71
C ASN A 462 -21.80 6.94 -24.96
N ASN A 463 -22.02 6.99 -23.64
CA ASN A 463 -22.36 5.79 -22.88
C ASN A 463 -23.86 5.51 -22.97
N THR A 464 -24.25 4.24 -22.87
CA THR A 464 -25.64 3.80 -22.83
C THR A 464 -25.95 3.21 -21.47
N ILE A 465 -26.97 3.73 -20.79
CA ILE A 465 -27.47 3.22 -19.51
C ILE A 465 -28.91 2.81 -19.75
N GLN A 466 -29.18 1.50 -19.74
CA GLN A 466 -30.50 0.98 -20.13
C GLN A 466 -31.00 -0.16 -19.25
N GLY A 467 -32.29 -0.10 -18.89
CA GLY A 467 -32.97 -1.22 -18.22
C GLY A 467 -32.50 -1.48 -16.79
N ASN A 468 -31.74 -0.58 -16.18
CA ASN A 468 -31.18 -0.81 -14.84
C ASN A 468 -32.20 -0.54 -13.73
N GLU A 469 -32.11 -1.31 -12.65
CA GLU A 469 -32.87 -1.13 -11.41
C GLU A 469 -31.97 -0.43 -10.38
N ILE A 470 -32.31 0.82 -10.02
CA ILE A 470 -31.48 1.71 -9.19
C ILE A 470 -32.27 2.23 -8.00
N LEU A 471 -32.04 1.64 -6.81
CA LEU A 471 -32.92 1.81 -5.64
C LEU A 471 -32.18 2.21 -4.37
N ASN A 472 -32.82 3.00 -3.51
CA ASN A 472 -32.38 3.24 -2.12
C ASN A 472 -30.95 3.80 -2.01
N ASN A 473 -30.45 4.48 -3.04
CA ASN A 473 -29.17 5.17 -2.96
C ASN A 473 -29.38 6.58 -2.38
N THR A 474 -28.31 7.35 -2.14
CA THR A 474 -28.48 8.79 -1.84
C THR A 474 -28.97 9.53 -3.09
N VAL A 475 -28.28 9.32 -4.22
CA VAL A 475 -28.72 9.75 -5.54
C VAL A 475 -28.81 8.54 -6.46
N GLY A 476 -29.85 8.46 -7.30
CA GLY A 476 -30.00 7.37 -8.27
C GLY A 476 -28.92 7.41 -9.36
N ILE A 477 -29.01 8.39 -10.26
CA ILE A 477 -28.00 8.66 -11.29
C ILE A 477 -27.50 10.10 -11.15
N PHE A 478 -26.19 10.24 -10.99
CA PHE A 478 -25.49 11.52 -10.97
C PHE A 478 -24.66 11.69 -12.25
N SER A 479 -24.78 12.84 -12.90
CA SER A 479 -23.96 13.19 -14.07
C SER A 479 -23.39 14.59 -13.95
N ASN A 480 -22.10 14.72 -14.26
CA ASN A 480 -21.38 15.97 -14.36
C ASN A 480 -20.52 16.03 -15.64
N ALA A 481 -20.80 17.03 -16.48
CA ALA A 481 -20.14 17.29 -17.75
C ALA A 481 -20.07 16.05 -18.67
N SER A 482 -21.15 15.28 -18.75
CA SER A 482 -21.23 14.02 -19.52
C SER A 482 -22.32 14.07 -20.59
N ASN A 483 -22.18 13.28 -21.66
CA ASN A 483 -23.21 13.12 -22.71
C ASN A 483 -23.52 11.63 -22.89
N SER A 484 -24.67 11.17 -22.43
CA SER A 484 -25.03 9.74 -22.48
C SER A 484 -26.49 9.53 -22.87
N THR A 485 -26.80 8.32 -23.35
CA THR A 485 -28.17 7.86 -23.62
C THR A 485 -28.68 7.03 -22.45
N ILE A 486 -29.80 7.44 -21.85
CA ILE A 486 -30.31 6.84 -20.61
C ILE A 486 -31.76 6.42 -20.83
N ASN A 487 -32.02 5.15 -21.09
CA ASN A 487 -33.34 4.70 -21.52
C ASN A 487 -33.91 3.62 -20.60
N SER A 488 -35.22 3.65 -20.35
CA SER A 488 -35.92 2.53 -19.72
C SER A 488 -35.34 2.11 -18.36
N ASN A 489 -34.75 3.04 -17.61
CA ASN A 489 -34.22 2.73 -16.28
C ASN A 489 -35.30 2.95 -15.22
N TYR A 490 -35.26 2.13 -14.18
CA TYR A 490 -36.10 2.27 -13.00
C TYR A 490 -35.27 2.84 -11.86
N VAL A 491 -35.45 4.14 -11.59
CA VAL A 491 -34.61 4.92 -10.68
C VAL A 491 -35.52 5.54 -9.62
N CYS A 492 -35.79 4.80 -8.54
CA CYS A 492 -36.82 5.17 -7.56
C CYS A 492 -36.35 4.91 -6.12
N GLY A 493 -36.96 5.61 -5.17
CA GLY A 493 -36.71 5.40 -3.74
C GLY A 493 -35.33 5.88 -3.26
N ASN A 494 -34.64 6.69 -4.06
CA ASN A 494 -33.38 7.30 -3.65
C ASN A 494 -33.65 8.48 -2.67
N THR A 495 -32.79 8.67 -1.67
CA THR A 495 -33.12 9.52 -0.52
C THR A 495 -33.01 11.03 -0.78
N GLN A 496 -32.28 11.45 -1.82
CA GLN A 496 -32.22 12.86 -2.25
C GLN A 496 -32.87 13.07 -3.62
N LEU A 497 -32.24 12.58 -4.69
CA LEU A 497 -32.69 12.74 -6.07
C LEU A 497 -32.59 11.40 -6.79
N ASP A 498 -33.54 11.10 -7.66
CA ASP A 498 -33.41 9.94 -8.54
C ASP A 498 -32.46 10.26 -9.69
N PHE A 499 -32.56 11.47 -10.24
CA PHE A 499 -31.62 12.02 -11.21
C PHE A 499 -31.09 13.36 -10.71
N ASP A 500 -29.77 13.54 -10.61
CA ASP A 500 -29.15 14.79 -10.13
C ASP A 500 -28.42 15.55 -11.25
N LEU A 501 -28.80 16.81 -11.45
CA LEU A 501 -28.28 17.74 -12.45
C LEU A 501 -27.03 18.49 -11.96
N GLY A 502 -25.86 17.86 -12.09
CA GLY A 502 -24.58 18.57 -12.05
C GLY A 502 -24.34 19.35 -13.35
N ASP A 503 -24.30 18.63 -14.48
CA ASP A 503 -24.31 19.13 -15.87
C ASP A 503 -24.47 17.91 -16.80
N TRP A 504 -25.62 17.79 -17.47
CA TRP A 504 -25.92 16.65 -18.35
C TRP A 504 -25.58 16.91 -19.83
N LEU A 505 -25.04 18.09 -20.17
CA LEU A 505 -24.77 18.50 -21.55
C LEU A 505 -25.91 18.13 -22.51
N SER A 506 -25.63 17.32 -23.54
CA SER A 506 -26.59 16.83 -24.53
C SER A 506 -27.11 15.41 -24.22
N SER A 507 -27.01 14.95 -22.97
CA SER A 507 -27.57 13.66 -22.58
C SER A 507 -29.08 13.66 -22.81
N VAL A 508 -29.58 12.54 -23.32
CA VAL A 508 -31.00 12.35 -23.65
C VAL A 508 -31.44 10.96 -23.24
N GLY A 509 -32.74 10.77 -23.15
CA GLY A 509 -33.28 9.46 -22.93
C GLY A 509 -34.79 9.42 -22.90
N ASP A 510 -35.31 8.19 -22.93
CA ASP A 510 -36.72 7.89 -23.03
C ASP A 510 -37.14 6.78 -22.05
N ASN A 511 -38.39 6.87 -21.57
CA ASN A 511 -39.07 5.86 -20.77
C ASN A 511 -38.38 5.59 -19.41
N ASN A 512 -37.77 6.59 -18.79
CA ASN A 512 -37.21 6.43 -17.45
C ASN A 512 -38.31 6.60 -16.40
N TYR A 513 -38.21 5.84 -15.31
CA TYR A 513 -39.15 5.85 -14.19
C TYR A 513 -38.46 6.43 -12.96
N CYS A 514 -39.06 7.43 -12.33
CA CYS A 514 -38.52 8.02 -11.10
C CYS A 514 -39.55 8.82 -10.30
N GLY A 515 -39.37 8.95 -8.99
CA GLY A 515 -40.20 9.78 -8.11
C GLY A 515 -39.73 11.24 -8.01
N ASN A 516 -38.42 11.47 -8.05
CA ASN A 516 -37.79 12.79 -7.94
C ASN A 516 -36.76 13.00 -9.06
N ALA A 517 -37.27 13.41 -10.23
CA ALA A 517 -36.50 13.52 -11.47
C ALA A 517 -35.38 14.58 -11.46
N GLY A 518 -35.31 15.45 -10.45
CA GLY A 518 -34.30 16.53 -10.37
C GLY A 518 -34.21 17.44 -11.60
N GLY A 519 -35.20 17.42 -12.51
CA GLY A 519 -35.19 18.15 -13.79
C GLY A 519 -34.67 17.37 -15.01
N TRP A 520 -34.53 16.03 -14.91
CA TRP A 520 -34.30 15.13 -16.05
C TRP A 520 -35.32 15.38 -17.18
N ASN A 521 -34.91 15.23 -18.44
CA ASN A 521 -35.74 15.46 -19.62
C ASN A 521 -35.92 14.16 -20.40
N ASP A 522 -37.04 13.49 -20.18
CA ASP A 522 -37.43 12.25 -20.86
C ASP A 522 -38.20 12.60 -22.15
N ALA A 523 -37.66 12.27 -23.32
CA ALA A 523 -38.29 12.47 -24.63
C ALA A 523 -39.00 13.83 -24.87
N ASN A 524 -38.39 14.96 -24.50
CA ASN A 524 -38.99 16.32 -24.58
C ASN A 524 -40.08 16.62 -23.53
N THR A 525 -40.12 15.86 -22.45
CA THR A 525 -40.95 16.10 -21.28
C THR A 525 -40.03 16.32 -20.08
N ILE A 526 -40.19 17.45 -19.37
CA ILE A 526 -39.45 17.67 -18.12
C ILE A 526 -40.02 16.71 -17.07
N GLY A 527 -39.20 15.80 -16.56
CA GLY A 527 -39.56 14.72 -15.63
C GLY A 527 -39.24 13.33 -16.17
N CYS A 528 -39.61 12.30 -15.41
CA CYS A 528 -39.63 10.91 -15.84
C CYS A 528 -41.02 10.55 -16.37
N GLN A 529 -41.11 9.63 -17.34
CA GLN A 529 -42.39 9.20 -17.94
C GLN A 529 -43.42 8.69 -16.91
N ASN A 530 -42.96 8.18 -15.77
CA ASN A 530 -43.82 7.79 -14.66
C ASN A 530 -43.17 8.19 -13.33
N THR A 531 -43.96 8.84 -12.48
CA THR A 531 -43.66 8.88 -11.04
C THR A 531 -43.61 7.44 -10.58
N GLY A 532 -42.53 7.02 -9.90
CA GLY A 532 -42.36 5.66 -9.39
C GLY A 532 -43.54 5.25 -8.50
N LYS A 533 -44.62 4.81 -9.13
CA LYS A 533 -45.85 4.29 -8.54
C LYS A 533 -46.06 2.91 -9.14
N ALA A 534 -46.63 1.99 -8.37
CA ALA A 534 -46.96 0.65 -8.83
C ALA A 534 -47.74 0.70 -10.15
N THR A 535 -47.37 -0.16 -11.11
CA THR A 535 -47.97 -0.14 -12.47
C THR A 535 -48.27 -1.52 -13.04
N SER A 536 -47.72 -2.59 -12.47
CA SER A 536 -47.82 -3.94 -13.04
C SER A 536 -48.61 -4.90 -12.17
N ILE A 537 -49.07 -6.00 -12.78
CA ILE A 537 -49.72 -7.10 -12.07
C ILE A 537 -48.78 -7.74 -11.03
N PHE A 538 -47.45 -7.66 -11.22
CA PHE A 538 -46.49 -8.15 -10.25
C PHE A 538 -46.41 -7.23 -9.02
N ASP A 539 -46.44 -5.90 -9.22
CA ASP A 539 -46.52 -4.93 -8.11
C ASP A 539 -47.79 -5.13 -7.29
N LEU A 540 -48.89 -5.47 -7.96
CA LEU A 540 -50.15 -5.82 -7.31
C LEU A 540 -50.02 -7.08 -6.45
N VAL A 541 -49.36 -8.12 -6.97
CA VAL A 541 -49.10 -9.35 -6.20
C VAL A 541 -48.27 -9.03 -4.97
N GLU A 542 -47.18 -8.25 -5.11
CA GLU A 542 -46.35 -7.87 -3.97
C GLU A 542 -47.09 -6.99 -2.95
N MET A 543 -47.95 -6.08 -3.41
CA MET A 543 -48.83 -5.31 -2.52
C MET A 543 -49.78 -6.21 -1.74
N LEU A 544 -50.40 -7.19 -2.39
CA LEU A 544 -51.30 -8.14 -1.72
C LEU A 544 -50.54 -9.04 -0.74
N GLU A 545 -49.33 -9.50 -1.08
CA GLU A 545 -48.43 -10.24 -0.19
C GLU A 545 -48.06 -9.41 1.05
N TYR A 546 -47.80 -8.10 0.87
CA TYR A 546 -47.54 -7.18 1.97
C TYR A 546 -48.76 -6.95 2.86
N LEU A 547 -49.92 -6.71 2.27
CA LEU A 547 -51.18 -6.52 3.01
C LEU A 547 -51.56 -7.78 3.80
N ASN A 548 -51.18 -8.97 3.30
CA ASN A 548 -51.36 -10.24 4.00
C ASN A 548 -50.21 -10.59 4.97
N ARG A 549 -49.22 -9.69 5.14
CA ARG A 549 -48.04 -9.88 6.00
C ARG A 549 -47.16 -11.08 5.62
N GLU A 550 -47.24 -11.53 4.37
CA GLU A 550 -46.39 -12.58 3.83
C GLU A 550 -45.04 -12.02 3.34
N LYS A 551 -44.99 -10.71 3.08
CA LYS A 551 -43.81 -10.01 2.57
C LYS A 551 -43.70 -8.61 3.17
N ASN A 552 -42.48 -8.09 3.35
CA ASN A 552 -42.26 -6.67 3.68
C ASN A 552 -41.92 -5.91 2.39
N LEU A 553 -42.62 -4.81 2.10
CA LEU A 553 -42.26 -3.90 1.01
C LEU A 553 -41.13 -2.99 1.45
N SER A 554 -40.06 -2.92 0.67
CA SER A 554 -38.97 -1.94 0.85
C SER A 554 -39.30 -0.54 0.31
N TYR A 555 -40.45 -0.37 -0.34
CA TYR A 555 -40.84 0.82 -1.10
C TYR A 555 -42.32 1.18 -0.85
N LEU A 556 -42.69 1.46 0.40
CA LEU A 556 -44.09 1.74 0.76
C LEU A 556 -44.69 2.94 0.02
N SER A 557 -43.92 4.02 -0.16
CA SER A 557 -44.39 5.20 -0.90
C SER A 557 -44.64 4.95 -2.40
N TYR A 558 -44.14 3.85 -2.96
CA TYR A 558 -44.35 3.42 -4.35
C TYR A 558 -45.71 2.74 -4.54
N CYS A 559 -46.13 2.00 -3.52
CA CYS A 559 -47.41 1.28 -3.50
C CYS A 559 -48.56 2.15 -2.97
N ASP A 560 -48.27 3.37 -2.53
CA ASP A 560 -49.24 4.38 -2.12
C ASP A 560 -49.69 5.17 -3.37
N LEU A 561 -50.77 4.70 -3.98
CA LEU A 561 -51.28 5.21 -5.24
C LEU A 561 -52.17 6.43 -5.02
N ASP A 562 -52.82 6.56 -3.85
CA ASP A 562 -53.68 7.70 -3.51
C ASP A 562 -53.00 8.80 -2.67
N ASN A 563 -51.73 8.59 -2.29
CA ASN A 563 -50.88 9.50 -1.49
C ASN A 563 -51.40 9.76 -0.06
N ASP A 564 -52.07 8.78 0.55
CA ASP A 564 -52.55 8.88 1.94
C ASP A 564 -51.48 8.53 3.00
N ASN A 565 -50.26 8.21 2.56
CA ASN A 565 -49.12 7.70 3.33
C ASN A 565 -49.34 6.30 3.95
N ASN A 566 -50.24 5.50 3.38
CA ASN A 566 -50.55 4.18 3.91
C ASN A 566 -50.94 3.17 2.81
N VAL A 567 -50.01 2.26 2.48
CA VAL A 567 -50.27 1.17 1.53
C VAL A 567 -51.39 0.25 2.03
N ASN A 568 -52.51 0.24 1.30
CA ASN A 568 -53.75 -0.43 1.69
C ASN A 568 -54.48 -1.09 0.50
N LEU A 569 -55.63 -1.74 0.75
CA LEU A 569 -56.42 -2.35 -0.33
C LEU A 569 -56.91 -1.33 -1.38
N PRO A 570 -57.37 -0.13 -1.02
CA PRO A 570 -57.64 0.95 -1.99
C PRO A 570 -56.51 1.20 -2.97
N ASP A 571 -55.25 1.22 -2.53
CA ASP A 571 -54.12 1.30 -3.46
C ASP A 571 -54.08 0.10 -4.40
N ALA A 572 -54.25 -1.12 -3.88
CA ALA A 572 -54.25 -2.33 -4.70
C ALA A 572 -55.38 -2.30 -5.75
N PHE A 573 -56.55 -1.76 -5.40
CA PHE A 573 -57.64 -1.56 -6.36
C PHE A 573 -57.37 -0.45 -7.36
N ALA A 574 -56.75 0.66 -6.93
CA ALA A 574 -56.30 1.72 -7.83
C ALA A 574 -55.29 1.18 -8.85
N LEU A 575 -54.41 0.27 -8.40
CA LEU A 575 -53.45 -0.43 -9.26
C LEU A 575 -54.15 -1.36 -10.25
N ILE A 576 -55.11 -2.17 -9.81
CA ILE A 576 -55.91 -3.03 -10.67
C ILE A 576 -56.62 -2.20 -11.75
N ASP A 577 -57.29 -1.12 -11.35
CA ASP A 577 -58.01 -0.23 -12.27
C ASP A 577 -57.06 0.42 -13.28
N LYS A 578 -55.85 0.79 -12.85
CA LYS A 578 -54.80 1.30 -13.74
C LYS A 578 -54.32 0.24 -14.74
N ILE A 579 -53.97 -0.96 -14.27
CA ILE A 579 -53.54 -2.10 -15.11
C ILE A 579 -54.60 -2.45 -16.15
N VAL A 580 -55.89 -2.46 -15.76
CA VAL A 580 -57.01 -2.83 -16.64
C VAL A 580 -57.32 -1.75 -17.68
N ARG A 581 -56.98 -0.48 -17.42
CA ARG A 581 -57.21 0.62 -18.37
C ARG A 581 -56.05 0.84 -19.34
N GLU A 582 -54.83 0.49 -18.93
CA GLU A 582 -53.61 0.73 -19.69
C GLU A 582 -53.11 -0.51 -20.46
N GLY A 583 -53.57 -1.71 -20.12
CA GLY A 583 -53.36 -2.96 -20.87
C GLY A 583 -54.54 -3.35 -21.74
#